data_AF-A0A4Q2ZB75-F1
#
_entry.id   AF-A0A4Q2ZB75-F1
#
_cell.length_a   1.000
_cell.length_b   1.000
_cell.length_c   1.000
_cell.angle_alpha   90.00
_cell.angle_beta   90.00
_cell.angle_gamma   90.00
#
_symmetry.space_group_name_H-M   'P 1'
#
loop_
_entity.id
_entity.type
_entity.pdbx_description
1 polymer ?
#
loop_
_entity_poly.entity_id
_entity_poly.type
_entity_poly.pdbx_seq_one_letter_code
_entity_poly.pdbx_strand_id
1 'polypeptide(L)'
;MPRLSLWNSGKKGADYKFIDRQISGYFFASGTALYVHKYLGPHDQTDPETVKPGDPVKAITERSIQDPVFLENRDRKYDTTVYEMRGTYNVQDNDFDLKQFGLFLTGDTLFIEVHLNDMIAQIGRKLMAGDVIELPHQRDDALLDPDAPAINKFYSIADASRASGGYSATWYPHIWRLKCEPMTATQAYADILEGAGTNPFGVDDGTILGNTLSMVAKELEINEEVVELAKQNVKARNFETRHFYVIEGEGGLKGGQNPWVYAGDGAPPNGAKPIGSGSKFPMDAADGDYYLRTDYAPETLFRLDGRNWYIQELDYRQGHWSVAHRLLEDFINNDKVSVFKDGRKKAEKTPLFKAVKPEADF
;
A
#
# COMPACT_ATOMS: atom_id res chain seq x y z
N MET A 1 1.06 -33.04 -64.85
CA MET A 1 0.40 -32.63 -63.60
C MET A 1 0.78 -31.19 -63.32
N PRO A 2 -0.17 -30.30 -62.99
CA PRO A 2 0.17 -28.96 -62.49
C PRO A 2 1.05 -29.10 -61.25
N ARG A 3 2.10 -28.28 -61.12
CA ARG A 3 2.90 -28.25 -59.89
C ARG A 3 2.02 -27.72 -58.77
N LEU A 4 1.64 -28.59 -57.84
CA LEU A 4 0.99 -28.20 -56.59
C LEU A 4 1.99 -27.33 -55.81
N SER A 5 1.65 -26.06 -55.62
CA SER A 5 2.40 -25.12 -54.78
C SER A 5 1.56 -24.75 -53.58
N LEU A 6 2.09 -25.02 -52.38
CA LEU A 6 1.47 -24.57 -51.12
C LEU A 6 1.58 -23.05 -50.93
N TRP A 7 2.59 -22.44 -51.55
CA TRP A 7 2.72 -21.00 -51.57
C TRP A 7 1.83 -20.40 -52.67
N ASN A 8 0.85 -19.60 -52.26
CA ASN A 8 -0.11 -18.94 -53.15
C ASN A 8 -0.01 -17.41 -53.04
N SER A 9 1.20 -16.87 -53.25
CA SER A 9 1.46 -15.43 -53.39
C SER A 9 0.78 -14.55 -52.34
N GLY A 10 0.83 -14.93 -51.06
CA GLY A 10 0.24 -14.13 -49.99
C GLY A 10 -1.18 -14.53 -49.56
N LYS A 11 -1.83 -15.52 -50.19
CA LYS A 11 -3.20 -15.96 -49.83
C LYS A 11 -3.22 -17.17 -48.89
N LYS A 12 -3.96 -17.04 -47.78
CA LYS A 12 -4.30 -18.15 -46.87
C LYS A 12 -5.38 -19.06 -47.50
N GLY A 13 -4.94 -20.16 -48.11
CA GLY A 13 -5.81 -21.14 -48.77
C GLY A 13 -6.47 -22.16 -47.83
N ALA A 14 -7.08 -23.19 -48.41
CA ALA A 14 -7.67 -24.30 -47.65
C ALA A 14 -6.62 -25.08 -46.84
N ASP A 15 -5.40 -25.21 -47.37
CA ASP A 15 -4.30 -25.90 -46.70
C ASP A 15 -3.91 -25.22 -45.38
N TYR A 16 -3.86 -23.88 -45.36
CA TYR A 16 -3.62 -23.12 -44.13
C TYR A 16 -4.69 -23.43 -43.09
N LYS A 17 -5.98 -23.37 -43.47
CA LYS A 17 -7.10 -23.62 -42.56
C LYS A 17 -7.11 -25.07 -42.05
N PHE A 18 -6.73 -26.02 -42.89
CA PHE A 18 -6.64 -27.42 -42.50
C PHE A 18 -5.57 -27.61 -41.41
N ILE A 19 -4.36 -27.10 -41.66
CA ILE A 19 -3.25 -27.17 -40.69
C ILE A 19 -3.60 -26.43 -39.40
N ASP A 20 -4.14 -25.22 -39.53
CA ASP A 20 -4.58 -24.38 -38.40
C ASP A 20 -5.57 -25.10 -37.50
N ARG A 21 -6.57 -25.78 -38.08
CA ARG A 21 -7.54 -26.56 -37.32
C ARG A 21 -6.91 -27.74 -36.57
N GLN A 22 -5.91 -28.41 -37.15
CA GLN A 22 -5.19 -29.48 -36.45
C GLN A 22 -4.38 -28.93 -35.27
N ILE A 23 -3.72 -27.79 -35.47
CA ILE A 23 -2.94 -27.13 -34.41
C ILE A 23 -3.87 -26.63 -33.30
N SER A 24 -4.99 -25.98 -33.63
CA SER A 24 -6.04 -25.61 -32.67
C SER A 24 -6.52 -26.81 -31.85
N GLY A 25 -6.80 -27.93 -32.52
CA GLY A 25 -7.19 -29.18 -31.85
C GLY A 25 -6.13 -29.70 -30.88
N TYR A 26 -4.84 -29.60 -31.23
CA TYR A 26 -3.74 -29.94 -30.32
C TYR A 26 -3.73 -29.06 -29.07
N PHE A 27 -3.84 -27.73 -29.21
CA PHE A 27 -3.90 -26.82 -28.06
C PHE A 27 -5.14 -27.05 -27.21
N PHE A 28 -6.29 -27.33 -27.83
CA PHE A 28 -7.52 -27.61 -27.10
C PHE A 28 -7.43 -28.91 -26.28
N ALA A 29 -6.80 -29.94 -26.82
CA ALA A 29 -6.68 -31.24 -26.16
C ALA A 29 -5.54 -31.33 -25.13
N SER A 30 -4.42 -30.63 -25.36
CA SER A 30 -3.20 -30.76 -24.55
C SER A 30 -2.86 -29.53 -23.71
N GLY A 31 -3.40 -28.36 -24.07
CA GLY A 31 -3.07 -27.09 -23.42
C GLY A 31 -3.69 -26.97 -22.03
N THR A 32 -2.93 -26.37 -21.12
CA THR A 32 -3.44 -25.93 -19.82
C THR A 32 -4.36 -24.73 -20.01
N ALA A 33 -5.32 -24.56 -19.09
CA ALA A 33 -6.13 -23.35 -19.06
C ALA A 33 -5.24 -22.15 -18.69
N LEU A 34 -5.45 -21.03 -19.39
CA LEU A 34 -4.84 -19.74 -19.15
C LEU A 34 -5.96 -18.72 -18.99
N TYR A 35 -5.98 -18.03 -17.86
CA TYR A 35 -6.91 -16.94 -17.63
C TYR A 35 -6.25 -15.63 -17.97
N VAL A 36 -6.84 -14.91 -18.91
CA VAL A 36 -6.27 -13.68 -19.45
C VAL A 36 -7.07 -12.48 -18.96
N HIS A 37 -6.35 -11.58 -18.30
CA HIS A 37 -6.79 -10.22 -18.00
C HIS A 37 -6.31 -9.30 -19.12
N LYS A 38 -7.24 -8.87 -19.95
CA LYS A 38 -6.98 -8.06 -21.13
C LYS A 38 -6.69 -6.62 -20.73
N TYR A 39 -5.50 -6.12 -21.05
CA TYR A 39 -5.14 -4.73 -20.86
C TYR A 39 -5.85 -3.83 -21.88
N LEU A 40 -6.56 -2.81 -21.39
CA LEU A 40 -7.31 -1.86 -22.22
C LEU A 40 -6.55 -0.54 -22.44
N GLY A 41 -5.64 -0.20 -21.53
CA GLY A 41 -4.90 1.06 -21.54
C GLY A 41 -4.74 1.62 -20.12
N PRO A 42 -4.14 2.81 -19.97
CA PRO A 42 -4.18 3.52 -18.68
C PRO A 42 -5.61 3.95 -18.33
N HIS A 43 -5.92 4.09 -17.04
CA HIS A 43 -7.16 4.74 -16.60
C HIS A 43 -7.19 6.21 -17.03
N ASP A 44 -8.39 6.70 -17.37
CA ASP A 44 -8.57 8.13 -17.64
C ASP A 44 -8.49 8.92 -16.33
N GLN A 45 -7.79 10.05 -16.36
CA GLN A 45 -7.76 11.03 -15.27
C GLN A 45 -8.89 12.07 -15.43
N THR A 46 -10.01 11.70 -16.05
CA THR A 46 -11.22 12.55 -16.10
C THR A 46 -12.28 12.14 -15.10
N ASP A 47 -12.19 10.91 -14.59
CA ASP A 47 -13.14 10.42 -13.61
C ASP A 47 -12.74 10.93 -12.22
N PRO A 48 -13.59 11.67 -11.51
CA PRO A 48 -13.28 12.06 -10.14
C PRO A 48 -13.06 10.86 -9.20
N GLU A 49 -13.37 9.60 -9.59
CA GLU A 49 -13.05 8.37 -8.82
C GLU A 49 -11.58 7.97 -8.98
N THR A 50 -10.94 8.29 -10.10
CA THR A 50 -9.55 7.91 -10.40
C THR A 50 -8.57 9.07 -10.28
N VAL A 51 -9.06 10.31 -10.20
CA VAL A 51 -8.24 11.52 -10.07
C VAL A 51 -7.93 11.79 -8.60
N LYS A 52 -6.65 11.70 -8.23
CA LYS A 52 -6.20 12.03 -6.88
C LYS A 52 -6.33 13.53 -6.62
N PRO A 53 -6.54 13.96 -5.37
CA PRO A 53 -6.59 15.38 -5.02
C PRO A 53 -5.28 16.10 -5.41
N GLY A 54 -5.33 16.94 -6.46
CA GLY A 54 -4.19 17.71 -6.96
C GLY A 54 -3.67 17.28 -8.34
N ASP A 55 -4.11 16.14 -8.87
CA ASP A 55 -3.75 15.71 -10.21
C ASP A 55 -4.51 16.51 -11.28
N PRO A 56 -3.86 16.88 -12.41
CA PRO A 56 -4.54 17.58 -13.49
C PRO A 56 -5.58 16.66 -14.13
N VAL A 57 -6.85 17.08 -14.11
CA VAL A 57 -7.93 16.36 -14.79
C VAL A 57 -7.64 16.32 -16.29
N LYS A 58 -7.31 15.14 -16.82
CA LYS A 58 -6.82 14.98 -18.19
C LYS A 58 -7.39 13.73 -18.84
N ALA A 59 -8.02 13.91 -20.01
CA ALA A 59 -8.42 12.79 -20.86
C ALA A 59 -7.14 12.17 -21.45
N ILE A 60 -6.88 10.92 -21.10
CA ILE A 60 -5.68 10.20 -21.54
C ILE A 60 -6.06 9.53 -22.86
N THR A 61 -5.74 10.21 -23.96
CA THR A 61 -5.93 9.69 -25.31
C THR A 61 -4.67 8.94 -25.76
N GLU A 62 -4.75 8.20 -26.87
CA GLU A 62 -3.60 7.49 -27.47
C GLU A 62 -2.37 8.39 -27.77
N ARG A 63 -2.53 9.72 -27.70
CA ARG A 63 -1.49 10.73 -27.93
C ARG A 63 -0.91 11.33 -26.65
N SER A 64 -1.48 11.05 -25.48
CA SER A 64 -0.89 11.53 -24.22
C SER A 64 0.40 10.76 -23.95
N ILE A 65 1.51 11.49 -23.93
CA ILE A 65 2.83 10.96 -23.65
C ILE A 65 2.93 10.67 -22.15
N GLN A 66 3.45 9.49 -21.81
CA GLN A 66 3.78 9.10 -20.44
C GLN A 66 4.94 9.96 -19.93
N ASP A 67 4.81 10.53 -18.73
CA ASP A 67 5.94 11.15 -18.03
C ASP A 67 6.78 10.05 -17.34
N PRO A 68 8.00 9.75 -17.81
CA PRO A 68 8.84 8.71 -17.22
C PRO A 68 9.42 9.11 -15.85
N VAL A 69 9.39 10.40 -15.52
CA VAL A 69 10.00 10.97 -14.30
C VAL A 69 8.97 11.10 -13.19
N PHE A 70 7.73 11.48 -13.52
CA PHE A 70 6.67 11.69 -12.53
C PHE A 70 5.63 10.57 -12.46
N LEU A 71 5.73 9.54 -13.32
CA LEU A 71 4.96 8.29 -13.21
C LEU A 71 3.42 8.51 -13.14
N GLU A 72 2.91 9.56 -13.78
CA GLU A 72 1.52 10.04 -13.78
C GLU A 72 0.49 8.96 -14.18
N ASN A 73 0.87 8.02 -15.06
CA ASN A 73 -0.02 6.97 -15.58
C ASN A 73 0.38 5.57 -15.09
N ARG A 74 0.52 5.38 -13.77
CA ARG A 74 0.80 4.06 -13.17
C ARG A 74 -0.39 3.10 -13.28
N ASP A 75 -1.61 3.63 -13.30
CA ASP A 75 -2.82 2.83 -13.11
C ASP A 75 -3.29 2.26 -14.44
N ARG A 76 -3.12 0.94 -14.60
CA ARG A 76 -3.53 0.20 -15.79
C ARG A 76 -4.97 -0.24 -15.63
N LYS A 77 -5.72 -0.06 -16.70
CA LYS A 77 -7.10 -0.49 -16.85
C LYS A 77 -7.16 -1.86 -17.50
N TYR A 78 -7.84 -2.79 -16.84
CA TYR A 78 -8.10 -4.13 -17.36
C TYR A 78 -9.58 -4.31 -17.71
N ASP A 79 -9.84 -5.23 -18.63
CA ASP A 79 -11.21 -5.68 -18.90
C ASP A 79 -11.73 -6.47 -17.70
N THR A 80 -13.00 -6.26 -17.35
CA THR A 80 -13.68 -6.97 -16.27
C THR A 80 -13.95 -8.43 -16.61
N THR A 81 -14.01 -8.75 -17.92
CA THR A 81 -14.18 -10.12 -18.38
C THR A 81 -12.84 -10.84 -18.43
N VAL A 82 -12.74 -11.95 -17.70
CA VAL A 82 -11.58 -12.87 -17.78
C VAL A 82 -11.80 -13.84 -18.94
N TYR A 83 -10.82 -13.92 -19.85
CA TYR A 83 -10.88 -14.81 -21.00
C TYR A 83 -10.13 -16.12 -20.72
N GLU A 84 -10.80 -17.26 -20.89
CA GLU A 84 -10.15 -18.57 -20.85
C GLU A 84 -9.62 -18.97 -22.23
N MET A 85 -8.33 -19.28 -22.29
CA MET A 85 -7.71 -19.85 -23.47
C MET A 85 -6.80 -21.02 -23.12
N ARG A 86 -6.36 -21.77 -24.14
CA ARG A 86 -5.48 -22.92 -23.98
C ARG A 86 -4.09 -22.59 -24.46
N GLY A 87 -3.09 -22.95 -23.67
CA GLY A 87 -1.70 -22.81 -24.05
C GLY A 87 -0.81 -23.88 -23.44
N THR A 88 0.39 -23.98 -24.00
CA THR A 88 1.41 -24.94 -23.59
C THR A 88 2.69 -24.20 -23.28
N TYR A 89 3.42 -24.65 -22.26
CA TYR A 89 4.72 -24.12 -21.92
C TYR A 89 5.59 -25.24 -21.35
N ASN A 90 6.91 -25.06 -21.42
CA ASN A 90 7.84 -25.99 -20.78
C ASN A 90 8.14 -25.50 -19.37
N VAL A 91 7.98 -26.39 -18.39
CA VAL A 91 8.49 -26.17 -17.04
C VAL A 91 10.00 -26.39 -17.11
N GLN A 92 10.78 -25.37 -16.78
CA GLN A 92 12.24 -25.45 -16.71
C GLN A 92 12.69 -25.11 -15.29
N ASP A 93 13.57 -25.93 -14.74
CA ASP A 93 14.26 -25.64 -13.49
C ASP A 93 15.44 -24.70 -13.82
N ASN A 94 15.32 -23.42 -13.46
CA ASN A 94 16.41 -22.46 -13.59
C ASN A 94 17.24 -22.48 -12.30
N ASP A 95 18.46 -23.03 -12.36
CA ASP A 95 19.43 -22.96 -11.27
C ASP A 95 20.08 -21.58 -11.20
N PHE A 96 19.97 -20.93 -10.04
CA PHE A 96 20.58 -19.63 -9.77
C PHE A 96 22.09 -19.75 -9.58
N ASP A 97 22.90 -19.27 -10.55
CA ASP A 97 24.35 -19.19 -10.38
C ASP A 97 24.78 -17.84 -9.79
N LEU A 98 24.99 -17.83 -8.46
CA LEU A 98 25.44 -16.67 -7.69
C LEU A 98 26.92 -16.30 -7.93
N LYS A 99 27.69 -17.09 -8.68
CA LYS A 99 29.12 -16.80 -8.96
C LYS A 99 29.30 -15.78 -10.07
N GLN A 100 28.27 -15.54 -10.89
CA GLN A 100 28.30 -14.51 -11.92
C GLN A 100 27.94 -13.15 -11.30
N PHE A 101 28.95 -12.38 -10.90
CA PHE A 101 28.77 -10.99 -10.50
C PHE A 101 28.32 -10.15 -11.71
N GLY A 102 27.03 -9.87 -11.83
CA GLY A 102 26.49 -9.03 -12.90
C GLY A 102 24.96 -8.95 -12.93
N LEU A 103 24.45 -7.90 -13.55
CA LEU A 103 23.03 -7.53 -13.73
C LEU A 103 22.30 -8.47 -14.73
N PHE A 104 22.51 -9.78 -14.63
CA PHE A 104 21.80 -10.79 -15.43
C PHE A 104 21.19 -11.81 -14.49
N LEU A 105 20.35 -11.31 -13.59
CA LEU A 105 19.38 -12.14 -12.87
C LEU A 105 18.32 -12.56 -13.88
N THR A 106 18.45 -13.75 -14.45
CA THR A 106 17.32 -14.41 -15.13
C THR A 106 16.27 -14.69 -14.06
N GLY A 107 15.29 -13.79 -13.96
CA GLY A 107 14.08 -14.04 -13.18
C GLY A 107 13.32 -15.26 -13.72
N ASP A 108 12.33 -15.71 -12.96
CA ASP A 108 11.44 -16.84 -13.29
C ASP A 108 10.55 -16.51 -14.51
N THR A 109 11.14 -16.44 -15.71
CA THR A 109 10.43 -16.09 -16.95
C THR A 109 9.81 -17.31 -17.59
N LEU A 110 8.52 -17.25 -17.89
CA LEU A 110 7.78 -18.33 -18.53
C LEU A 110 7.57 -18.03 -20.02
N PHE A 111 7.81 -19.02 -20.88
CA PHE A 111 7.49 -18.93 -22.30
C PHE A 111 6.27 -19.76 -22.63
N ILE A 112 5.15 -19.08 -22.91
CA ILE A 112 3.88 -19.74 -23.20
C ILE A 112 3.58 -19.64 -24.69
N GLU A 113 3.16 -20.75 -25.28
CA GLU A 113 2.68 -20.81 -26.65
C GLU A 113 1.17 -21.00 -26.67
N VAL A 114 0.50 -20.22 -27.52
CA VAL A 114 -0.95 -20.24 -27.71
C VAL A 114 -1.30 -20.28 -29.18
N HIS A 115 -2.47 -20.82 -29.50
CA HIS A 115 -2.96 -20.82 -30.88
C HIS A 115 -3.37 -19.40 -31.31
N LEU A 116 -2.79 -18.91 -32.42
CA LEU A 116 -2.90 -17.53 -32.87
C LEU A 116 -4.32 -17.13 -33.28
N ASN A 117 -5.01 -17.97 -34.07
CA ASN A 117 -6.33 -17.61 -34.59
C ASN A 117 -7.42 -17.74 -33.52
N ASP A 118 -7.32 -18.71 -32.61
CA ASP A 118 -8.27 -18.84 -31.50
C ASP A 118 -8.12 -17.67 -30.51
N MET A 119 -6.88 -17.28 -30.20
CA MET A 119 -6.59 -16.09 -29.41
C MET A 119 -7.26 -14.84 -30.01
N ILE A 120 -7.09 -14.61 -31.31
CA ILE A 120 -7.69 -13.45 -31.99
C ILE A 120 -9.22 -13.56 -32.01
N ALA A 121 -9.77 -14.76 -32.19
CA ALA A 121 -11.22 -14.97 -32.20
C ALA A 121 -11.87 -14.72 -30.83
N GLN A 122 -11.20 -15.07 -29.72
CA GLN A 122 -11.71 -14.88 -28.37
C GLN A 122 -11.51 -13.45 -27.85
N ILE A 123 -10.30 -12.89 -27.99
CA ILE A 123 -9.92 -11.59 -27.38
C ILE A 123 -10.18 -10.40 -28.32
N GLY A 124 -10.27 -10.67 -29.63
CA GLY A 124 -10.39 -9.65 -30.69
C GLY A 124 -9.06 -9.01 -31.10
N ARG A 125 -7.96 -9.34 -30.41
CA ARG A 125 -6.60 -8.90 -30.76
C ARG A 125 -5.56 -9.93 -30.33
N LYS A 126 -4.33 -9.76 -30.81
CA LYS A 126 -3.20 -10.51 -30.27
C LYS A 126 -2.90 -10.05 -28.85
N LEU A 127 -2.48 -10.99 -28.02
CA LEU A 127 -1.88 -10.69 -26.73
C LEU A 127 -0.61 -9.88 -26.91
N MET A 128 -0.41 -8.91 -26.04
CA MET A 128 0.68 -7.94 -26.10
C MET A 128 1.26 -7.69 -24.71
N ALA A 129 2.36 -6.95 -24.68
CA ALA A 129 2.95 -6.51 -23.41
C ALA A 129 1.92 -5.74 -22.56
N GLY A 130 1.84 -6.09 -21.28
CA GLY A 130 0.93 -5.49 -20.31
C GLY A 130 -0.34 -6.30 -20.01
N ASP A 131 -0.72 -7.22 -20.88
CA ASP A 131 -1.73 -8.25 -20.56
C ASP A 131 -1.22 -9.13 -19.40
N VAL A 132 -2.12 -9.57 -18.52
CA VAL A 132 -1.79 -10.42 -17.37
C VAL A 132 -2.44 -11.77 -17.55
N ILE A 133 -1.72 -12.81 -17.17
CA ILE A 133 -2.19 -14.18 -17.19
C ILE A 133 -2.17 -14.79 -15.80
N GLU A 134 -3.19 -15.57 -15.50
CA GLU A 134 -3.29 -16.41 -14.32
C GLU A 134 -3.22 -17.88 -14.75
N LEU A 135 -2.44 -18.66 -13.99
CA LEU A 135 -2.25 -20.09 -14.21
C LEU A 135 -2.97 -20.88 -13.10
N PRO A 136 -4.19 -21.41 -13.35
CA PRO A 136 -4.99 -22.04 -12.32
C PRO A 136 -4.33 -23.31 -11.73
N HIS A 137 -3.47 -23.99 -12.47
CA HIS A 137 -2.77 -25.19 -12.01
C HIS A 137 -1.46 -24.91 -11.27
N GLN A 138 -0.99 -23.66 -11.24
CA GLN A 138 0.15 -23.22 -10.42
C GLN A 138 -0.29 -22.49 -9.15
N ARG A 139 -1.55 -22.69 -8.74
CA ARG A 139 -2.06 -22.18 -7.48
C ARG A 139 -1.31 -22.87 -6.33
N ASP A 140 -0.81 -22.08 -5.38
CA ASP A 140 -0.02 -22.57 -4.25
C ASP A 140 -0.96 -22.93 -3.08
N ASP A 141 -1.11 -24.22 -2.83
CA ASP A 141 -1.88 -24.80 -1.74
C ASP A 141 -0.99 -25.30 -0.58
N ALA A 142 0.33 -25.27 -0.74
CA ALA A 142 1.31 -25.79 0.22
C ALA A 142 1.86 -24.67 1.12
N LEU A 143 0.98 -23.78 1.58
CA LEU A 143 1.33 -22.66 2.45
C LEU A 143 1.82 -23.15 3.82
N LEU A 144 2.63 -22.33 4.50
CA LEU A 144 3.13 -22.63 5.84
C LEU A 144 1.99 -22.78 6.87
N ASP A 145 0.90 -22.07 6.66
CA ASP A 145 -0.34 -22.19 7.42
C ASP A 145 -1.29 -23.17 6.70
N PRO A 146 -1.59 -24.35 7.27
CA PRO A 146 -2.44 -25.36 6.65
C PRO A 146 -3.89 -24.90 6.41
N ASP A 147 -4.35 -23.88 7.15
CA ASP A 147 -5.73 -23.38 7.05
C ASP A 147 -5.86 -22.14 6.13
N ALA A 148 -4.74 -21.65 5.58
CA ALA A 148 -4.74 -20.48 4.71
C ALA A 148 -5.29 -20.82 3.31
N PRO A 149 -6.03 -19.88 2.67
CA PRO A 149 -6.55 -20.08 1.32
C PRO A 149 -5.40 -20.12 0.31
N ALA A 150 -5.51 -21.04 -0.66
CA ALA A 150 -4.46 -21.23 -1.66
C ALA A 150 -4.29 -19.98 -2.55
N ILE A 151 -3.05 -19.61 -2.86
CA ILE A 151 -2.73 -18.33 -3.52
C ILE A 151 -2.58 -18.52 -5.03
N ASN A 152 -3.25 -17.67 -5.82
CA ASN A 152 -3.14 -17.70 -7.28
C ASN A 152 -1.83 -17.02 -7.73
N LYS A 153 -1.21 -17.59 -8.77
CA LYS A 153 0.03 -17.05 -9.36
C LYS A 153 -0.27 -16.29 -10.65
N PHE A 154 0.11 -15.02 -10.67
CA PHE A 154 -0.07 -14.11 -11.80
C PHE A 154 1.25 -13.82 -12.52
N TYR A 155 1.20 -13.75 -13.85
CA TYR A 155 2.32 -13.36 -14.69
C TYR A 155 1.93 -12.23 -15.62
N SER A 156 2.77 -11.21 -15.74
CA SER A 156 2.62 -10.14 -16.72
C SER A 156 3.31 -10.51 -18.03
N ILE A 157 2.69 -10.22 -19.17
CA ILE A 157 3.33 -10.42 -20.48
C ILE A 157 4.32 -9.28 -20.71
N ALA A 158 5.59 -9.63 -20.86
CA ALA A 158 6.68 -8.69 -21.14
C ALA A 158 6.88 -8.49 -22.65
N ASP A 159 6.78 -9.56 -23.43
CA ASP A 159 6.89 -9.53 -24.89
C ASP A 159 6.05 -10.64 -25.54
N ALA A 160 5.66 -10.43 -26.79
CA ALA A 160 4.86 -11.37 -27.54
C ALA A 160 5.27 -11.38 -29.02
N SER A 161 5.58 -12.57 -29.54
CA SER A 161 6.10 -12.74 -30.89
C SER A 161 5.57 -14.00 -31.56
N ARG A 162 5.81 -14.15 -32.87
CA ARG A 162 5.46 -15.39 -33.58
C ARG A 162 6.46 -16.47 -33.16
N ALA A 163 5.96 -17.62 -32.73
CA ALA A 163 6.83 -18.75 -32.40
C ALA A 163 7.59 -19.20 -33.65
N SER A 164 8.89 -19.45 -33.54
CA SER A 164 9.70 -19.95 -34.66
C SER A 164 9.22 -21.32 -35.16
N GLY A 165 8.82 -22.21 -34.24
CA GLY A 165 8.20 -23.50 -34.54
C GLY A 165 6.72 -23.39 -34.97
N GLY A 166 6.13 -22.19 -34.91
CA GLY A 166 4.72 -21.95 -35.20
C GLY A 166 4.37 -21.81 -36.68
N TYR A 167 5.34 -21.99 -37.58
CA TYR A 167 5.13 -21.84 -39.02
C TYR A 167 4.85 -23.20 -39.67
N SER A 168 3.85 -23.24 -40.53
CA SER A 168 3.58 -24.43 -41.35
C SER A 168 4.27 -24.36 -42.71
N ALA A 169 4.18 -25.44 -43.50
CA ALA A 169 4.65 -25.49 -44.88
C ALA A 169 4.03 -24.42 -45.81
N THR A 170 2.95 -23.75 -45.36
CA THR A 170 2.35 -22.60 -46.04
C THR A 170 3.06 -21.26 -45.74
N TRP A 171 4.12 -21.27 -44.92
CA TRP A 171 4.90 -20.10 -44.49
C TRP A 171 4.11 -19.06 -43.67
N TYR A 172 2.93 -19.43 -43.18
CA TYR A 172 2.16 -18.60 -42.28
C TYR A 172 2.29 -19.07 -40.83
N PRO A 173 2.26 -18.13 -39.86
CA PRO A 173 2.25 -18.47 -38.45
C PRO A 173 0.87 -18.97 -38.00
N HIS A 174 0.90 -19.94 -37.08
CA HIS A 174 -0.24 -20.51 -36.38
C HIS A 174 -0.11 -20.38 -34.86
N ILE A 175 1.11 -20.21 -34.35
CA ILE A 175 1.40 -20.17 -32.91
C ILE A 175 1.94 -18.78 -32.53
N TRP A 176 1.47 -18.28 -31.41
CA TRP A 176 1.89 -17.05 -30.78
C TRP A 176 2.65 -17.38 -29.49
N ARG A 177 3.85 -16.84 -29.33
CA ARG A 177 4.71 -17.06 -28.16
C ARG A 177 4.68 -15.82 -27.28
N LEU A 178 4.46 -16.04 -26.00
CA LEU A 178 4.44 -15.04 -24.94
C LEU A 178 5.67 -15.24 -24.07
N LYS A 179 6.35 -14.15 -23.75
CA LYS A 179 7.32 -14.08 -22.67
C LYS A 179 6.63 -13.45 -21.47
N CYS A 180 6.50 -14.21 -20.40
CA CYS A 180 5.78 -13.83 -19.20
C CYS A 180 6.76 -13.73 -18.03
N GLU A 181 6.58 -12.72 -17.19
CA GLU A 181 7.39 -12.47 -16.00
C GLU A 181 6.45 -12.40 -14.78
N PRO A 182 6.85 -12.87 -13.59
CA PRO A 182 5.98 -12.90 -12.42
C PRO A 182 5.47 -11.49 -12.11
N MET A 183 4.17 -11.36 -11.87
CA MET A 183 3.57 -10.08 -11.57
C MET A 183 3.91 -9.66 -10.14
N THR A 184 4.42 -8.44 -9.97
CA THR A 184 4.59 -7.84 -8.65
C THR A 184 3.31 -7.12 -8.23
N ALA A 185 2.91 -7.29 -6.97
CA ALA A 185 1.78 -6.58 -6.40
C ALA A 185 2.09 -5.08 -6.34
N THR A 186 1.55 -4.33 -7.30
CA THR A 186 1.74 -2.88 -7.45
C THR A 186 0.41 -2.24 -7.81
N GLN A 187 0.26 -0.93 -7.58
CA GLN A 187 -0.99 -0.20 -7.91
C GLN A 187 -1.40 -0.38 -9.38
N ALA A 188 -0.43 -0.62 -10.28
CA ALA A 188 -0.71 -0.86 -11.68
C ALA A 188 -1.64 -2.06 -11.94
N TYR A 189 -1.76 -3.02 -11.01
CA TYR A 189 -2.61 -4.20 -11.18
C TYR A 189 -3.80 -4.23 -10.20
N ALA A 190 -4.19 -3.06 -9.67
CA ALA A 190 -5.29 -2.93 -8.71
C ALA A 190 -6.59 -3.58 -9.24
N ASP A 191 -7.00 -3.32 -10.48
CA ASP A 191 -8.19 -3.94 -11.10
C ASP A 191 -8.21 -5.48 -11.01
N ILE A 192 -7.03 -6.12 -11.01
CA ILE A 192 -6.88 -7.58 -10.95
C ILE A 192 -6.82 -8.06 -9.50
N LEU A 193 -6.14 -7.32 -8.62
CA LEU A 193 -5.90 -7.69 -7.22
C LEU A 193 -7.06 -7.35 -6.28
N GLU A 194 -7.81 -6.30 -6.61
CA GLU A 194 -8.97 -5.77 -5.87
C GLU A 194 -10.30 -6.19 -6.49
N GLY A 195 -10.30 -6.57 -7.77
CA GLY A 195 -11.44 -7.21 -8.39
C GLY A 195 -11.84 -8.40 -7.54
N ALA A 196 -13.05 -8.36 -6.96
CA ALA A 196 -13.64 -9.47 -6.23
C ALA A 196 -13.55 -10.69 -7.15
N GLY A 197 -12.60 -11.58 -6.85
CA GLY A 197 -12.28 -12.71 -7.70
C GLY A 197 -13.41 -13.71 -7.63
N THR A 198 -14.49 -13.48 -8.38
CA THR A 198 -15.23 -14.60 -8.93
C THR A 198 -14.28 -15.25 -9.93
N ASN A 199 -13.38 -16.10 -9.43
CA ASN A 199 -12.64 -17.02 -10.28
C ASN A 199 -13.67 -17.66 -11.22
N PRO A 200 -13.43 -17.82 -12.53
CA PRO A 200 -14.36 -18.52 -13.43
C PRO A 200 -14.81 -19.90 -12.94
N PHE A 201 -14.14 -20.46 -11.92
CA PHE A 201 -14.53 -21.68 -11.20
C PHE A 201 -15.46 -21.49 -9.99
N GLY A 202 -15.93 -20.27 -9.68
CA GLY A 202 -16.85 -20.01 -8.56
C GLY A 202 -16.24 -20.31 -7.18
N VAL A 203 -14.91 -20.31 -7.06
CA VAL A 203 -14.22 -20.45 -5.79
C VAL A 203 -14.15 -19.07 -5.15
N ASP A 204 -15.25 -18.68 -4.50
CA ASP A 204 -15.34 -17.50 -3.65
C ASP A 204 -14.50 -17.77 -2.38
N ASP A 205 -13.21 -17.45 -2.43
CA ASP A 205 -12.39 -17.47 -1.21
C ASP A 205 -12.68 -16.27 -0.31
N GLY A 206 -13.56 -15.34 -0.71
CA GLY A 206 -14.05 -14.23 0.12
C GLY A 206 -13.00 -13.20 0.54
N THR A 207 -11.72 -13.47 0.29
CA THR A 207 -10.59 -12.59 0.57
C THR A 207 -10.13 -11.90 -0.69
N ILE A 208 -10.21 -10.57 -0.68
CA ILE A 208 -9.52 -9.70 -1.63
C ILE A 208 -8.03 -10.02 -1.53
N LEU A 209 -7.43 -10.57 -2.59
CA LEU A 209 -6.02 -11.00 -2.65
C LEU A 209 -5.06 -9.86 -2.26
N GLY A 210 -5.45 -8.61 -2.50
CA GLY A 210 -4.74 -7.41 -2.04
C GLY A 210 -4.53 -7.33 -0.52
N ASN A 211 -5.44 -7.87 0.29
CA ASN A 211 -5.29 -7.86 1.76
C ASN A 211 -4.26 -8.88 2.24
N THR A 212 -4.11 -10.02 1.56
CA THR A 212 -3.11 -11.04 1.89
C THR A 212 -1.71 -10.64 1.44
N LEU A 213 -1.61 -9.85 0.35
CA LEU A 213 -0.35 -9.39 -0.23
C LEU A 213 0.16 -8.05 0.34
N SER A 214 -0.71 -7.19 0.89
CA SER A 214 -0.26 -5.89 1.40
C SER A 214 0.37 -6.02 2.79
N MET A 215 1.71 -6.10 2.84
CA MET A 215 2.49 -5.91 4.07
C MET A 215 2.12 -4.61 4.80
N VAL A 216 1.62 -3.61 4.07
CA VAL A 216 1.28 -2.28 4.58
C VAL A 216 0.17 -2.32 5.64
N ALA A 217 -0.87 -3.14 5.45
CA ALA A 217 -1.97 -3.23 6.44
C ALA A 217 -1.47 -3.80 7.77
N LYS A 218 -0.63 -4.85 7.70
CA LYS A 218 -0.04 -5.49 8.87
C LYS A 218 1.01 -4.61 9.54
N GLU A 219 1.81 -3.88 8.78
CA GLU A 219 2.75 -2.90 9.31
C GLU A 219 2.04 -1.74 10.03
N LEU A 220 0.89 -1.29 9.51
CA LEU A 220 0.08 -0.25 10.15
C LEU A 220 -0.53 -0.75 11.47
N GLU A 221 -1.08 -1.96 11.47
CA GLU A 221 -1.61 -2.62 12.68
C GLU A 221 -0.53 -2.74 13.76
N ILE A 222 0.65 -3.26 13.41
CA ILE A 222 1.80 -3.37 14.34
C ILE A 222 2.19 -2.00 14.89
N ASN A 223 2.23 -0.96 14.05
CA ASN A 223 2.59 0.39 14.50
C ASN A 223 1.53 0.97 15.46
N GLU A 224 0.25 0.75 15.19
CA GLU A 224 -0.84 1.17 16.07
C GLU A 224 -0.79 0.47 17.43
N GLU A 225 -0.55 -0.85 17.45
CA GLU A 225 -0.38 -1.62 18.68
C GLU A 225 0.83 -1.14 19.49
N VAL A 226 1.97 -0.87 18.84
CA VAL A 226 3.18 -0.34 19.50
C VAL A 226 2.92 1.04 20.11
N VAL A 227 2.22 1.93 19.39
CA VAL A 227 1.85 3.25 19.91
C VAL A 227 0.90 3.12 21.10
N GLU A 228 -0.06 2.20 21.06
CA GLU A 228 -1.00 2.00 22.16
C GLU A 228 -0.30 1.44 23.40
N LEU A 229 0.59 0.47 23.21
CA LEU A 229 1.43 -0.07 24.29
C LEU A 229 2.33 1.02 24.90
N ALA A 230 2.88 1.91 24.07
CA ALA A 230 3.68 3.04 24.54
C ALA A 230 2.86 4.02 25.39
N LYS A 231 1.60 4.32 25.01
CA LYS A 231 0.69 5.16 25.83
C LYS A 231 0.34 4.50 27.17
N GLN A 232 0.19 3.17 27.21
CA GLN A 232 -0.09 2.45 28.45
C GLN A 232 1.10 2.47 29.42
N ASN A 233 2.31 2.30 28.89
CA ASN A 233 3.54 2.26 29.68
C ASN A 233 4.02 3.66 30.10
N VAL A 234 3.76 4.68 29.28
CA VAL A 234 4.19 6.07 29.53
C VAL A 234 2.94 6.96 29.65
N LYS A 235 2.46 7.13 30.88
CA LYS A 235 1.17 7.80 31.15
C LYS A 235 1.18 9.30 30.89
N ALA A 236 2.34 9.95 31.01
CA ALA A 236 2.50 11.39 30.93
C ALA A 236 3.77 11.74 30.17
N ARG A 237 3.80 12.94 29.59
CA ARG A 237 4.99 13.48 28.92
C ARG A 237 6.09 13.76 29.95
N ASN A 238 7.36 13.64 29.54
CA ASN A 238 8.56 13.87 30.36
C ASN A 238 8.72 12.93 31.58
N PHE A 239 9.84 13.07 32.29
CA PHE A 239 10.25 12.17 33.37
C PHE A 239 9.38 12.29 34.62
N GLU A 240 9.00 11.16 35.22
CA GLU A 240 8.37 11.11 36.53
C GLU A 240 9.40 11.41 37.62
N THR A 241 9.14 12.41 38.47
CA THR A 241 10.05 12.77 39.58
C THR A 241 9.38 12.77 40.94
N ARG A 242 8.06 12.55 41.03
CA ARG A 242 7.28 12.61 42.28
C ARG A 242 7.69 11.58 43.32
N HIS A 243 8.39 10.52 42.91
CA HIS A 243 8.91 9.49 43.80
C HIS A 243 10.20 9.90 44.52
N PHE A 244 10.84 11.00 44.10
CA PHE A 244 12.01 11.53 44.78
C PHE A 244 11.61 12.45 45.92
N TYR A 245 12.35 12.37 47.03
CA TYR A 245 12.22 13.30 48.14
C TYR A 245 12.95 14.61 47.81
N VAL A 246 12.26 15.74 47.95
CA VAL A 246 12.83 17.07 47.70
C VAL A 246 13.24 17.68 49.03
N ILE A 247 14.54 17.97 49.18
CA ILE A 247 15.09 18.64 50.36
C ILE A 247 14.81 20.14 50.25
N GLU A 248 14.21 20.73 51.28
CA GLU A 248 13.99 22.17 51.33
C GLU A 248 15.34 22.93 51.35
N GLY A 249 15.53 23.86 50.41
CA GLY A 249 16.68 24.77 50.37
C GLY A 249 17.79 24.43 49.38
N GLU A 250 17.80 23.23 48.77
CA GLU A 250 18.87 22.83 47.82
C GLU A 250 18.67 23.35 46.38
N GLY A 251 17.55 24.02 46.08
CA GLY A 251 17.17 24.48 44.73
C GLY A 251 17.50 25.94 44.38
N GLY A 252 18.30 26.65 45.21
CA GLY A 252 18.65 28.06 45.01
C GLY A 252 17.88 29.05 45.87
N LEU A 253 18.33 30.31 45.86
CA LEU A 253 18.20 31.39 46.87
C LEU A 253 16.82 31.70 47.50
N LYS A 254 15.72 31.06 47.11
CA LYS A 254 14.36 31.25 47.67
C LYS A 254 13.49 29.99 47.77
N GLY A 255 14.10 28.80 47.80
CA GLY A 255 13.34 27.55 47.97
C GLY A 255 12.52 27.14 46.75
N GLY A 256 12.94 27.55 45.54
CA GLY A 256 12.36 27.05 44.31
C GLY A 256 12.64 25.56 44.17
N GLN A 257 11.59 24.77 44.03
CA GLN A 257 11.71 23.38 43.65
C GLN A 257 12.11 23.37 42.18
N ASN A 258 13.38 23.07 41.88
CA ASN A 258 13.81 22.82 40.52
C ASN A 258 13.92 21.30 40.32
N PRO A 259 12.81 20.55 40.18
CA PRO A 259 12.86 19.15 39.81
C PRO A 259 13.27 19.06 38.33
N TRP A 260 14.55 19.31 38.04
CA TRP A 260 15.17 19.10 36.74
C TRP A 260 14.48 19.82 35.55
N VAL A 261 15.07 19.73 34.36
CA VAL A 261 14.50 20.40 33.19
C VAL A 261 13.29 19.59 32.70
N TYR A 262 12.10 20.20 32.71
CA TYR A 262 10.82 19.65 32.20
C TYR A 262 10.16 18.52 33.01
N ALA A 263 10.47 18.33 34.29
CA ALA A 263 9.88 17.26 35.09
C ALA A 263 8.77 17.69 36.06
N GLY A 264 8.43 18.98 36.13
CA GLY A 264 7.37 19.49 37.00
C GLY A 264 5.98 18.96 36.60
N ASP A 265 5.19 18.58 37.59
CA ASP A 265 3.90 17.88 37.43
C ASP A 265 2.71 18.61 38.07
N GLY A 266 2.91 19.87 38.49
CA GLY A 266 1.91 20.69 39.14
C GLY A 266 1.58 20.24 40.57
N ALA A 267 2.34 19.30 41.14
CA ALA A 267 2.08 18.73 42.45
C ALA A 267 3.12 19.19 43.49
N PRO A 268 2.70 19.55 44.71
CA PRO A 268 3.63 19.81 45.79
C PRO A 268 4.50 18.59 46.12
N PRO A 269 5.74 18.78 46.57
CA PRO A 269 6.68 17.68 46.79
C PRO A 269 6.36 16.97 48.11
N ASN A 270 7.05 15.86 48.34
CA ASN A 270 7.02 15.12 49.61
C ASN A 270 5.59 14.74 50.07
N GLY A 271 4.66 14.61 49.14
CA GLY A 271 3.27 14.22 49.41
C GLY A 271 2.36 15.33 49.93
N ALA A 272 2.82 16.60 49.94
CA ALA A 272 1.96 17.74 50.21
C ALA A 272 0.86 17.88 49.14
N LYS A 273 -0.24 18.54 49.48
CA LYS A 273 -1.39 18.73 48.59
C LYS A 273 -1.70 20.21 48.44
N PRO A 274 -2.06 20.67 47.23
CA PRO A 274 -2.48 22.04 47.05
C PRO A 274 -3.84 22.23 47.73
N ILE A 275 -4.07 23.42 48.29
CA ILE A 275 -5.35 23.78 48.89
C ILE A 275 -6.45 23.93 47.84
N GLY A 276 -6.07 24.08 46.56
CA GLY A 276 -6.98 24.10 45.43
C GLY A 276 -6.28 24.40 44.12
N SER A 277 -7.08 24.55 43.07
CA SER A 277 -6.65 24.99 41.74
C SER A 277 -7.65 25.97 41.11
N GLY A 278 -7.17 26.88 40.27
CA GLY A 278 -8.02 27.81 39.53
C GLY A 278 -7.30 29.04 38.99
N SER A 279 -8.05 30.00 38.45
CA SER A 279 -7.50 31.20 37.79
C SER A 279 -7.17 32.37 38.73
N LYS A 280 -7.47 32.26 40.02
CA LYS A 280 -7.20 33.28 41.05
C LYS A 280 -6.72 32.61 42.32
N PHE A 281 -5.84 33.28 43.07
CA PHE A 281 -5.41 32.81 44.39
C PHE A 281 -6.56 32.92 45.41
N PRO A 282 -6.64 31.98 46.36
CA PRO A 282 -7.62 32.03 47.43
C PRO A 282 -7.29 33.15 48.44
N MET A 283 -8.34 33.73 49.04
CA MET A 283 -8.20 34.82 50.02
C MET A 283 -7.79 34.31 51.41
N ASP A 284 -8.13 33.06 51.74
CA ASP A 284 -7.95 32.47 53.06
C ASP A 284 -6.77 31.47 53.12
N ALA A 285 -5.70 31.73 52.37
CA ALA A 285 -4.50 30.88 52.37
C ALA A 285 -3.59 31.15 53.58
N ALA A 286 -3.02 30.08 54.13
CA ALA A 286 -2.02 30.12 55.17
C ALA A 286 -0.60 30.08 54.59
N ASP A 287 0.36 30.59 55.36
CA ASP A 287 1.77 30.51 55.00
C ASP A 287 2.22 29.06 54.76
N GLY A 288 2.93 28.82 53.66
CA GLY A 288 3.33 27.48 53.20
C GLY A 288 2.31 26.76 52.31
N ASP A 289 1.10 27.29 52.14
CA ASP A 289 0.08 26.66 51.29
C ASP A 289 0.47 26.67 49.81
N TYR A 290 0.10 25.58 49.12
CA TYR A 290 0.32 25.42 47.69
C TYR A 290 -0.97 25.64 46.91
N TYR A 291 -0.89 26.29 45.74
CA TYR A 291 -2.03 26.52 44.86
C TYR A 291 -1.64 26.41 43.39
N LEU A 292 -2.41 25.64 42.61
CA LEU A 292 -2.16 25.43 41.19
C LEU A 292 -2.96 26.44 40.36
N ARG A 293 -2.26 27.28 39.59
CA ARG A 293 -2.88 28.25 38.69
C ARG A 293 -3.08 27.66 37.30
N THR A 294 -4.33 27.42 36.94
CA THR A 294 -4.72 26.77 35.68
C THR A 294 -4.89 27.75 34.51
N ASP A 295 -4.69 29.04 34.75
CA ASP A 295 -4.76 30.10 33.73
C ASP A 295 -3.41 30.36 33.04
N TYR A 296 -2.33 29.72 33.50
CA TYR A 296 -1.03 29.74 32.85
C TYR A 296 -0.90 28.58 31.86
N ALA A 297 -0.07 28.74 30.84
CA ALA A 297 0.27 27.70 29.88
C ALA A 297 1.81 27.51 29.85
N PRO A 298 2.36 26.44 30.44
CA PRO A 298 1.67 25.39 31.22
C PRO A 298 1.12 25.89 32.57
N GLU A 299 0.22 25.12 33.18
CA GLU A 299 -0.29 25.42 34.52
C GLU A 299 0.87 25.51 35.52
N THR A 300 0.76 26.40 36.50
CA THR A 300 1.91 26.78 37.35
C THR A 300 1.58 26.60 38.82
N LEU A 301 2.41 25.86 39.55
CA LEU A 301 2.27 25.66 40.98
C LEU A 301 2.94 26.81 41.74
N PHE A 302 2.23 27.36 42.72
CA PHE A 302 2.75 28.40 43.61
C PHE A 302 2.72 27.93 45.06
N ARG A 303 3.64 28.46 45.88
CA ARG A 303 3.61 28.37 47.36
C ARG A 303 3.54 29.76 47.95
N LEU A 304 2.70 29.95 48.95
CA LEU A 304 2.62 31.18 49.74
C LEU A 304 3.80 31.22 50.73
N ASP A 305 4.57 32.30 50.72
CA ASP A 305 5.61 32.59 51.72
C ASP A 305 5.39 34.01 52.27
N GLY A 306 5.00 34.07 53.53
CA GLY A 306 4.55 35.25 54.25
C GLY A 306 3.27 35.86 53.65
N ARG A 307 3.44 36.73 52.65
CA ARG A 307 2.34 37.42 51.95
C ARG A 307 2.40 37.30 50.43
N ASN A 308 3.44 36.66 49.90
CA ASN A 308 3.70 36.61 48.47
C ASN A 308 3.63 35.18 47.96
N TRP A 309 3.02 34.99 46.81
CA TRP A 309 3.04 33.72 46.10
C TRP A 309 4.31 33.64 45.26
N TYR A 310 5.08 32.58 45.47
CA TYR A 310 6.28 32.27 44.68
C TYR A 310 6.02 31.06 43.80
N ILE A 311 6.47 31.14 42.55
CA ILE A 311 6.43 30.00 41.62
C ILE A 311 7.32 28.90 42.19
N GLN A 312 6.75 27.71 42.31
CA GLN A 312 7.46 26.51 42.70
C GLN A 312 7.87 25.72 41.47
N GLU A 313 6.91 25.43 40.58
CA GLU A 313 7.18 24.70 39.35
C GLU A 313 6.13 24.98 38.27
N LEU A 314 6.44 24.52 37.06
CA LEU A 314 5.58 24.55 35.88
C LEU A 314 5.20 23.11 35.55
N ASP A 315 3.91 22.85 35.33
CA ASP A 315 3.42 21.52 34.99
C ASP A 315 3.72 21.19 33.52
N TYR A 316 4.91 20.63 33.29
CA TYR A 316 5.34 20.21 31.96
C TYR A 316 4.86 18.80 31.59
N ARG A 317 4.29 18.08 32.56
CA ARG A 317 3.81 16.70 32.40
C ARG A 317 2.34 16.61 32.01
N GLN A 318 1.69 17.74 31.79
CA GLN A 318 0.34 17.79 31.24
C GLN A 318 0.26 17.09 29.90
N GLY A 319 -0.75 16.22 29.79
CA GLY A 319 -1.07 15.46 28.59
C GLY A 319 -0.59 14.00 28.63
N HIS A 320 -1.04 13.24 27.64
CA HIS A 320 -0.60 11.87 27.42
C HIS A 320 0.75 11.85 26.71
N TRP A 321 1.47 10.74 26.79
CA TRP A 321 2.63 10.51 25.93
C TRP A 321 2.23 10.61 24.46
N SER A 322 3.02 11.36 23.69
CA SER A 322 2.84 11.55 22.25
C SER A 322 4.13 11.18 21.53
N VAL A 323 4.00 10.73 20.27
CA VAL A 323 5.12 10.21 19.46
C VAL A 323 6.07 11.33 19.00
N ALA A 324 5.69 12.61 19.12
CA ALA A 324 6.48 13.72 18.60
C ALA A 324 6.99 14.68 19.66
N HIS A 325 8.00 15.45 19.25
CA HIS A 325 8.56 16.54 20.02
C HIS A 325 7.52 17.66 20.24
N ARG A 326 7.54 18.36 21.39
CA ARG A 326 6.58 19.44 21.76
C ARG A 326 6.35 20.49 20.66
N LEU A 327 7.39 20.77 19.86
CA LEU A 327 7.35 21.75 18.76
C LEU A 327 6.54 21.28 17.52
N LEU A 328 6.14 20.01 17.50
CA LEU A 328 5.44 19.36 16.39
C LEU A 328 3.99 18.98 16.74
N GLU A 329 3.55 19.29 17.96
CA GLU A 329 2.14 19.14 18.37
C GLU A 329 1.25 20.17 17.64
N ASP A 330 1.77 21.39 17.46
CA ASP A 330 1.10 22.48 16.75
C ASP A 330 1.99 22.99 15.61
N PHE A 331 1.43 23.03 14.40
CA PHE A 331 1.62 24.04 13.32
C PHE A 331 1.25 23.45 11.94
N ILE A 332 -0.02 23.62 11.52
CA ILE A 332 -0.42 23.90 10.12
C ILE A 332 -1.69 24.76 10.19
N ASN A 333 -1.65 26.00 9.69
CA ASN A 333 -2.82 26.87 9.59
C ASN A 333 -3.58 26.56 8.28
N ASN A 334 -4.27 25.42 8.22
CA ASN A 334 -5.13 25.06 7.10
C ASN A 334 -6.52 24.66 7.60
N ASP A 335 -7.49 25.57 7.52
CA ASP A 335 -8.88 25.32 7.95
C ASP A 335 -9.73 24.61 6.88
N LYS A 336 -9.12 24.16 5.79
CA LYS A 336 -9.83 23.48 4.71
C LYS A 336 -10.34 22.11 5.14
N VAL A 337 -11.52 21.79 4.63
CA VAL A 337 -12.21 20.53 4.84
C VAL A 337 -12.44 19.93 3.47
N SER A 338 -11.87 18.75 3.24
CA SER A 338 -12.17 17.96 2.05
C SER A 338 -13.48 17.22 2.25
N VAL A 339 -14.30 17.18 1.20
CA VAL A 339 -15.56 16.44 1.18
C VAL A 339 -15.37 15.24 0.27
N PHE A 340 -15.46 14.04 0.84
CA PHE A 340 -15.38 12.79 0.11
C PHE A 340 -16.72 12.49 -0.59
N LYS A 341 -16.68 11.58 -1.56
CA LYS A 341 -17.81 11.27 -2.46
C LYS A 341 -19.05 10.71 -1.77
N ASP A 342 -18.87 10.06 -0.65
CA ASP A 342 -19.93 9.55 0.23
C ASP A 342 -20.52 10.61 1.18
N GLY A 343 -20.10 11.88 1.02
CA GLY A 343 -20.53 13.00 1.85
C GLY A 343 -19.78 13.12 3.18
N ARG A 344 -18.80 12.24 3.47
CA ARG A 344 -17.94 12.37 4.64
C ARG A 344 -17.07 13.61 4.49
N LYS A 345 -16.99 14.41 5.56
CA LYS A 345 -16.15 15.60 5.64
C LYS A 345 -14.98 15.32 6.54
N LYS A 346 -13.76 15.62 6.10
CA LYS A 346 -12.56 15.47 6.92
C LYS A 346 -11.75 16.75 6.88
N ALA A 347 -11.29 17.17 8.05
CA ALA A 347 -10.37 18.28 8.14
C ALA A 347 -9.06 17.89 7.46
N GLU A 348 -8.54 18.73 6.57
CA GLU A 348 -7.21 18.56 5.99
C GLU A 348 -6.09 18.76 7.04
N LYS A 349 -6.47 19.20 8.25
CA LYS A 349 -5.59 19.33 9.41
C LYS A 349 -5.15 17.96 9.93
N THR A 350 -3.94 17.56 9.57
CA THR A 350 -3.21 16.52 10.31
C THR A 350 -2.03 17.18 11.01
N PRO A 351 -1.95 17.13 12.35
CA PRO A 351 -0.82 17.69 13.07
C PRO A 351 0.44 16.88 12.76
N LEU A 352 1.61 17.53 12.72
CA LEU A 352 2.89 16.92 12.31
C LEU A 352 3.31 15.71 13.16
N PHE A 353 2.77 15.57 14.37
CA PHE A 353 3.01 14.40 15.22
C PHE A 353 2.26 13.14 14.78
N LYS A 354 1.23 13.27 13.95
CA LYS A 354 0.57 12.12 13.33
C LYS A 354 1.25 11.86 12.00
N ALA A 355 1.80 10.65 11.84
CA ALA A 355 2.19 10.17 10.53
C ALA A 355 0.97 10.33 9.61
N VAL A 356 1.18 10.95 8.44
CA VAL A 356 0.22 10.86 7.34
C VAL A 356 0.15 9.38 7.03
N LYS A 357 -0.90 8.73 7.51
CA LYS A 357 -1.11 7.32 7.20
C LYS A 357 -1.23 7.26 5.68
N PRO A 358 -0.53 6.32 5.01
CA PRO A 358 -0.94 5.94 3.67
C PRO A 358 -2.36 5.42 3.83
N GLU A 359 -3.34 6.29 3.56
CA GLU A 359 -4.67 5.82 3.27
C GLU A 359 -4.50 5.11 1.94
N ALA A 360 -4.84 3.82 1.94
CA ALA A 360 -5.21 3.24 0.68
C ALA A 360 -6.42 4.05 0.22
N ASP A 361 -6.17 4.95 -0.74
CA ASP A 361 -7.20 5.63 -1.50
C ASP A 361 -7.97 4.50 -2.20
N PHE A 362 -9.09 4.13 -1.58
CA PHE A 362 -10.12 3.32 -2.20
C PHE A 362 -11.33 4.22 -2.41
#